data_AF-A0A6G4U752-F1
#
_entry.id   AF-A0A6G4U752-F1
#
_cell.length_a   1.000
_cell.length_b   1.000
_cell.length_c   1.000
_cell.angle_alpha   90.00
_cell.angle_beta   90.00
_cell.angle_gamma   90.00
#
_symmetry.space_group_name_H-M   'P 1'
#
loop_
_entity.id
_entity.type
_entity.pdbx_description
1 polymer ?
#
loop_
_entity_poly.entity_id
_entity_poly.type
_entity_poly.pdbx_seq_one_letter_code
_entity_poly.pdbx_strand_id
1 'polypeptide(L)' 'MPGRTQENVPFAFIAEADRFRSDIQPPKYRATPGEIAGRFLTGLLVVGGLTASLIFGAPALQSGSGESPAGSETSATQSD' A
#
# COMPACT_ATOMS: atom_id res chain seq x y z
N MET A 1 -58.39 -44.17 -7.44
CA MET A 1 -57.15 -43.61 -6.87
C MET A 1 -56.25 -43.13 -8.02
N PRO A 2 -56.23 -41.83 -8.37
CA PRO A 2 -55.10 -41.27 -9.10
C PRO A 2 -54.29 -40.40 -8.14
N GLY A 3 -53.11 -40.90 -7.76
CA GLY A 3 -52.10 -40.12 -7.06
C GLY A 3 -51.52 -39.10 -8.02
N ARG A 4 -51.58 -37.84 -7.61
CA ARG A 4 -51.12 -36.67 -8.34
C ARG A 4 -49.60 -36.70 -8.30
N THR A 5 -48.96 -36.86 -9.45
CA THR A 5 -47.51 -36.70 -9.61
C THR A 5 -47.19 -35.22 -9.47
N GLN A 6 -46.94 -34.75 -8.24
CA GLN A 6 -46.33 -33.44 -8.03
C GLN A 6 -44.82 -33.56 -8.23
N GLU A 7 -44.44 -33.33 -9.47
CA GLU A 7 -43.34 -32.47 -9.90
C GLU A 7 -42.11 -32.32 -8.99
N ASN A 8 -40.99 -32.89 -9.45
CA ASN A 8 -39.65 -32.48 -9.06
C ASN A 8 -39.44 -31.03 -9.51
N VAL A 9 -39.65 -30.08 -8.60
CA VAL A 9 -39.31 -28.69 -8.86
C VAL A 9 -37.88 -28.40 -8.39
N PRO A 10 -37.00 -27.89 -9.27
CA PRO A 10 -35.55 -27.79 -9.09
C PRO A 10 -35.14 -26.60 -8.20
N PHE A 11 -35.86 -26.30 -7.12
CA PHE A 11 -35.60 -25.13 -6.28
C PHE A 11 -35.75 -25.37 -4.77
N ALA A 12 -35.63 -26.62 -4.31
CA ALA A 12 -35.26 -26.90 -2.91
C ALA A 12 -33.80 -26.46 -2.57
N PHE A 13 -33.29 -25.44 -3.26
CA PHE A 13 -31.94 -24.89 -3.17
C PHE A 13 -31.87 -23.60 -2.33
N ILE A 14 -32.98 -23.11 -1.78
CA ILE A 14 -32.97 -21.87 -0.97
C ILE A 14 -32.86 -22.18 0.53
N ALA A 15 -33.41 -23.29 1.01
CA ALA A 15 -33.28 -23.70 2.41
C ALA A 15 -31.89 -24.30 2.75
N GLU A 16 -31.15 -24.80 1.75
CA GLU A 16 -29.77 -25.29 1.92
C GLU A 16 -28.74 -24.18 1.65
N ALA A 17 -29.07 -23.15 0.86
CA ALA A 17 -28.18 -22.01 0.62
C ALA A 17 -27.95 -21.15 1.88
N ASP A 18 -28.88 -21.17 2.84
CA ASP A 18 -28.71 -20.48 4.12
C ASP A 18 -27.68 -21.20 5.04
N ARG A 19 -27.48 -22.52 4.85
CA ARG A 19 -26.36 -23.27 5.48
C ARG A 19 -25.01 -23.04 4.79
N PHE A 20 -24.99 -22.44 3.59
CA PHE A 20 -23.80 -21.90 2.92
C PHE A 20 -23.53 -20.43 3.28
N ARG A 21 -24.28 -19.85 4.23
CA ARG A 21 -23.71 -18.85 5.12
C ARG A 21 -22.94 -19.53 6.25
N SER A 22 -22.17 -20.56 5.91
CA SER A 22 -21.03 -20.86 6.76
C SER A 22 -20.21 -19.57 6.78
N ASP A 23 -19.91 -19.09 7.97
CA ASP A 23 -18.84 -18.13 8.14
C ASP A 23 -17.57 -18.84 7.67
N ILE A 24 -17.37 -18.87 6.34
CA ILE A 24 -16.12 -19.25 5.70
C ILE A 24 -15.19 -18.09 6.01
N GLN A 25 -14.80 -17.93 7.28
CA GLN A 25 -13.50 -17.39 7.55
C GLN A 25 -12.55 -18.40 6.91
N PRO A 26 -11.86 -18.03 5.81
CA PRO A 26 -10.91 -18.93 5.19
C PRO A 26 -9.99 -19.47 6.29
N PRO A 27 -9.62 -20.76 6.26
CA PRO A 27 -8.68 -21.30 7.24
C PRO A 27 -7.49 -20.35 7.33
N LYS A 28 -7.25 -19.83 8.54
CA LYS A 28 -6.21 -18.83 8.81
C LYS A 28 -4.87 -19.54 8.66
N TYR A 29 -4.35 -19.59 7.44
CA TYR A 29 -3.01 -20.10 7.20
C TYR A 29 -2.03 -19.18 7.91
N ARG A 30 -1.19 -19.80 8.75
CA ARG A 30 -0.12 -19.07 9.42
C ARG A 30 0.85 -18.63 8.33
N ALA A 31 1.19 -17.34 8.31
CA ALA A 31 2.13 -16.80 7.34
C ALA A 31 3.39 -17.66 7.34
N THR A 32 3.78 -18.15 6.17
CA THR A 32 4.98 -18.97 6.05
C THR A 32 6.22 -18.08 6.32
N PRO A 33 7.35 -18.64 6.78
CA PRO A 33 8.57 -17.85 7.01
C PRO A 33 9.00 -17.05 5.77
N GLY A 34 8.80 -17.61 4.57
CA GLY A 34 9.08 -16.92 3.31
C GLY A 34 8.16 -15.73 3.04
N GLU A 35 6.89 -15.82 3.44
CA GLU A 35 5.91 -14.75 3.28
C GLU A 35 6.19 -13.56 4.21
N ILE A 36 6.68 -13.85 5.42
CA ILE A 36 7.14 -12.83 6.36
C ILE A 36 8.42 -12.17 5.82
N ALA A 37 9.41 -12.98 5.42
CA ALA A 37 10.67 -12.48 4.87
C ALA A 37 10.45 -11.60 3.63
N GLY A 38 9.53 -11.97 2.74
CA GLY A 38 9.16 -11.18 1.57
C GLY A 38 8.65 -9.80 1.94
N ARG A 39 7.69 -9.71 2.87
CA ARG A 39 7.12 -8.43 3.33
C ARG A 39 8.18 -7.52 3.95
N PHE A 40 9.09 -8.08 4.75
CA PHE A 40 10.21 -7.33 5.32
C PHE A 40 11.21 -6.88 4.27
N LEU A 41 11.59 -7.75 3.32
CA LEU A 41 12.54 -7.42 2.27
C LEU A 41 12.01 -6.28 1.40
N THR A 42 10.74 -6.35 0.98
CA THR A 42 10.10 -5.27 0.22
C THR A 42 10.05 -3.97 1.02
N GLY A 43 9.64 -4.03 2.29
CA GLY A 43 9.60 -2.85 3.15
C GLY A 43 10.97 -2.20 3.33
N LEU A 44 11.99 -3.00 3.64
CA LEU A 44 13.37 -2.54 3.82
C LEU A 44 13.96 -1.95 2.53
N LEU A 45 13.66 -2.54 1.37
CA LEU A 45 14.11 -2.03 0.07
C LEU A 45 13.48 -0.65 -0.22
N VAL A 46 12.18 -0.51 -0.01
CA VAL A 46 11.47 0.76 -0.24
C VAL A 46 12.02 1.84 0.69
N VAL A 47 12.11 1.57 1.99
CA VAL A 47 12.61 2.54 2.99
C VAL A 47 14.07 2.89 2.72
N GLY A 48 14.91 1.89 2.39
CA GLY A 48 16.32 2.09 2.07
C GLY A 48 16.52 2.96 0.84
N GLY A 49 15.77 2.68 -0.25
CA GLY A 49 15.83 3.50 -1.47
C GLY A 49 15.37 4.94 -1.25
N LEU A 50 14.30 5.13 -0.48
CA LEU A 50 13.78 6.46 -0.16
C LEU A 50 14.78 7.26 0.70
N THR A 51 15.34 6.61 1.72
CA THR A 51 16.36 7.20 2.61
C THR A 51 17.63 7.56 1.82
N ALA A 52 18.11 6.67 0.95
CA ALA A 52 19.25 6.93 0.09
C ALA A 52 18.97 8.11 -0.87
N SER A 53 17.78 8.16 -1.46
CA SER A 53 17.37 9.28 -2.33
C SER A 53 17.30 10.61 -1.58
N LEU A 54 16.90 10.62 -0.31
CA LEU A 54 16.88 11.82 0.54
C LEU A 54 18.29 12.26 0.90
N ILE A 55 19.13 11.34 1.38
CA ILE A 55 20.52 11.62 1.74
C ILE A 55 21.30 12.17 0.54
N PHE A 56 21.08 11.61 -0.65
CA PHE A 56 21.79 12.01 -1.85
C PHE A 56 21.12 13.16 -2.61
N GLY A 57 19.80 13.32 -2.50
CA GLY A 57 19.02 14.35 -3.18
C GLY A 57 18.89 15.67 -2.41
N ALA A 58 18.91 15.64 -1.07
CA ALA A 58 18.91 16.86 -0.25
C ALA A 58 20.11 17.79 -0.51
N PRO A 59 21.38 17.30 -0.59
CA PRO A 59 22.49 18.16 -0.97
C PRO A 59 22.32 18.74 -2.38
N ALA A 60 21.61 18.06 -3.31
CA ALA A 60 21.32 18.61 -4.63
C ALA A 60 20.37 19.83 -4.60
N LEU A 61 19.46 19.91 -3.61
CA LEU A 61 18.61 21.08 -3.38
C LEU A 61 19.36 22.20 -2.63
N GLN A 62 20.25 21.83 -1.72
CA GLN A 62 21.09 22.78 -0.98
C GLN A 62 22.16 23.43 -1.85
N SER A 63 22.69 22.74 -2.86
CA SER A 63 23.60 23.33 -3.86
C SER A 63 22.98 24.52 -4.60
N GLY A 64 21.65 24.63 -4.66
CA GLY A 64 20.94 25.79 -5.25
C GLY A 64 20.42 26.80 -4.23
N SER A 65 20.46 26.50 -2.92
CA SER A 65 19.95 27.38 -1.85
C SER A 65 21.02 27.88 -0.87
N GLY A 66 22.25 27.36 -0.97
CA GLY A 66 23.44 27.85 -0.26
C GLY A 66 24.17 28.98 -0.98
N GLU A 67 23.77 29.34 -2.21
CA GLU A 67 24.40 30.44 -2.96
C GLU A 67 23.34 31.28 -3.65
N SER A 68 22.58 32.04 -2.85
CA SER A 68 21.94 33.24 -3.36
C SER A 68 22.88 34.42 -3.05
N PRO A 69 23.54 35.05 -4.03
CA PRO A 69 24.18 36.35 -3.84
C PRO A 69 23.11 37.47 -3.86
N ALA A 70 21.95 37.27 -3.21
CA ALA A 70 20.86 38.25 -3.14
C ALA A 70 20.92 39.11 -1.86
N GLY A 71 22.12 39.37 -1.36
CA GLY A 71 22.37 40.20 -0.18
C GLY A 71 23.57 41.15 -0.29
N SER A 72 24.24 41.23 -1.45
CA SER A 72 25.32 42.20 -1.68
C SER A 72 24.84 43.39 -2.50
N GLU A 73 23.73 43.99 -2.09
CA GLU A 73 23.34 45.34 -2.48
C GLU A 73 23.41 46.21 -1.22
N THR A 74 24.62 46.54 -0.76
CA THR A 74 24.80 47.63 0.19
C THR A 74 26.07 48.38 -0.15
N SER A 75 25.91 49.70 -0.26
CA SER A 75 26.94 50.74 -0.40
C SER A 75 27.44 51.04 -1.81
N ALA A 76 26.50 51.38 -2.69
CA ALA A 76 26.70 52.51 -3.59
C ALA A 76 26.73 53.82 -2.77
N THR A 77 27.85 54.13 -2.11
CA THR A 77 28.27 55.50 -1.69
C THR A 77 29.51 55.36 -0.80
N GLN A 78 30.69 55.40 -1.39
CA GLN A 78 31.85 55.96 -0.71
C GLN A 78 32.56 56.89 -1.70
N SER A 79 31.92 58.03 -1.92
CA SER A 79 32.58 59.26 -2.31
C SER A 79 33.18 59.86 -1.04
N ASP A 80 34.50 59.85 -0.92
CA ASP A 80 35.36 60.99 -0.56
C ASP A 80 36.84 60.60 -0.78
#